data_AF-A0A2T0GY10-F1
#
_entry.id   AF-A0A2T0GY10-F1
#
_cell.length_a   1.000
_cell.length_b   1.000
_cell.length_c   1.000
_cell.angle_alpha   90.00
_cell.angle_beta   90.00
_cell.angle_gamma   90.00
#
_symmetry.space_group_name_H-M   'P 1'
#
loop_
_entity.id
_entity.type
_entity.pdbx_description
1 polymer ?
#
loop_
_entity_poly.entity_id
_entity_poly.type
_entity_poly.pdbx_seq_one_letter_code
_entity_poly.pdbx_strand_id
1 'polypeptide(L)'
;MQQQDPYFVRVPTEQLSPLARALDVVDRHAEINDRYRALIHDSRRLLAQTDVRLTQARGMGKKLMVLVRRGAGEGFRESLSRREREELDAGLRQADDLVYGDTPDRGSP
;
A
#
# COMPACT_ATOMS: atom_id res chain seq x y z
N MET A 1 24.76 3.03 -16.79
CA MET A 1 23.90 2.07 -16.03
C MET A 1 22.53 2.11 -16.66
N GLN A 2 22.03 0.97 -17.17
CA GLN A 2 20.70 0.93 -17.80
C GLN A 2 19.65 1.19 -16.72
N GLN A 3 18.97 2.33 -16.83
CA GLN A 3 17.78 2.64 -16.04
C GLN A 3 16.78 1.50 -16.31
N GLN A 4 16.60 0.59 -15.35
CA GLN A 4 15.61 -0.47 -15.50
C GLN A 4 14.27 0.21 -15.68
N ASP A 5 13.69 0.05 -16.86
CA ASP A 5 12.44 0.67 -17.20
C ASP A 5 11.36 0.15 -16.21
N PRO A 6 10.74 1.02 -15.39
CA PRO A 6 9.83 0.62 -14.31
C PRO A 6 8.58 -0.09 -14.84
N TYR A 7 8.33 -0.05 -16.15
CA TYR A 7 7.29 -0.83 -16.81
C TYR A 7 7.58 -2.34 -16.86
N PHE A 8 8.85 -2.75 -16.72
CA PHE A 8 9.28 -4.17 -16.72
C PHE A 8 9.70 -4.67 -15.34
N VAL A 9 9.80 -3.80 -14.33
CA VAL A 9 10.14 -4.21 -12.96
C VAL A 9 8.93 -4.89 -12.33
N ARG A 10 9.09 -6.17 -11.97
CA ARG A 10 8.09 -6.97 -11.26
C ARG A 10 8.52 -7.16 -9.82
N VAL A 11 7.55 -7.06 -8.91
CA VAL A 11 7.73 -7.20 -7.47
C VAL A 11 6.97 -8.46 -7.03
N PRO A 12 7.64 -9.42 -6.37
CA PRO A 12 6.96 -10.56 -5.78
C PRO A 12 5.92 -10.09 -4.76
N THR A 13 4.70 -10.61 -4.82
CA THR A 13 3.62 -10.19 -3.91
C THR A 13 3.92 -10.55 -2.45
N GLU A 14 4.76 -11.57 -2.22
CA GLU A 14 5.29 -11.91 -0.91
C GLU A 14 6.01 -10.73 -0.24
N GLN A 15 6.72 -9.92 -1.03
CA GLN A 15 7.38 -8.71 -0.53
C GLN A 15 6.38 -7.60 -0.17
N LEU A 16 5.15 -7.67 -0.68
CA LEU A 16 4.05 -6.72 -0.39
C LEU A 16 3.20 -7.17 0.81
N SER A 17 3.65 -8.15 1.59
CA SER A 17 2.94 -8.64 2.78
C SER A 17 2.54 -7.54 3.77
N PRO A 18 3.39 -6.55 4.10
CA PRO A 18 2.99 -5.43 4.96
C PRO A 18 1.82 -4.61 4.37
N LEU A 19 1.87 -4.30 3.07
CA LEU A 19 0.80 -3.60 2.36
C LEU A 19 -0.52 -4.39 2.40
N ALA A 20 -0.45 -5.71 2.20
CA ALA A 20 -1.62 -6.58 2.26
C ALA A 20 -2.29 -6.55 3.65
N ARG A 21 -1.50 -6.67 4.72
CA ARG A 21 -2.01 -6.61 6.10
C ARG A 21 -2.65 -5.27 6.42
N ALA A 22 -2.05 -4.17 5.99
CA ALA A 22 -2.63 -2.84 6.19
C ALA A 22 -3.97 -2.67 5.45
N LEU A 23 -4.11 -3.20 4.24
CA LEU A 23 -5.39 -3.21 3.52
C LEU A 23 -6.47 -4.02 4.27
N ASP A 24 -6.09 -5.14 4.90
CA ASP A 24 -7.01 -5.95 5.70
C ASP A 24 -7.46 -5.24 6.99
N VAL A 25 -6.56 -4.51 7.65
CA VAL A 25 -6.90 -3.67 8.82
C VAL A 25 -7.91 -2.59 8.42
N VAL A 26 -7.68 -1.92 7.29
CA VAL A 26 -8.60 -0.90 6.78
C VAL A 26 -9.96 -1.52 6.41
N ASP A 27 -9.99 -2.65 5.71
CA ASP A 27 -11.25 -3.31 5.32
C ASP A 27 -12.12 -3.73 6.52
N ARG A 28 -11.47 -4.13 7.62
CA ARG A 28 -12.15 -4.62 8.81
C ARG A 28 -12.72 -3.49 9.68
N HIS A 29 -11.98 -2.39 9.82
CA HIS A 29 -12.27 -1.37 10.83
C HIS A 29 -12.77 -0.05 10.27
N ALA A 30 -12.51 0.23 8.99
CA ALA A 30 -12.92 1.48 8.41
C ALA A 30 -14.41 1.41 8.04
N GLU A 31 -15.19 2.43 8.43
CA GLU A 31 -16.54 2.67 7.90
C GLU A 31 -16.45 3.27 6.49
N ILE A 32 -15.88 2.49 5.57
CA ILE A 32 -15.66 2.88 4.19
C ILE A 32 -16.89 2.63 3.32
N ASN A 33 -17.21 3.61 2.46
CA ASN A 33 -18.24 3.47 1.43
C ASN A 33 -17.86 2.41 0.36
N ASP A 34 -18.85 2.00 -0.44
CA ASP A 34 -18.70 0.94 -1.45
C ASP A 34 -17.58 1.22 -2.45
N ARG A 35 -17.33 2.50 -2.77
CA ARG A 35 -16.25 2.92 -3.67
C ARG A 35 -14.88 2.57 -3.10
N TYR A 36 -14.67 2.77 -1.80
CA TYR A 36 -13.41 2.44 -1.14
C TYR A 36 -13.26 0.93 -0.94
N ARG A 37 -14.34 0.19 -0.65
CA ARG A 37 -14.33 -1.29 -0.63
C ARG A 37 -13.88 -1.88 -1.96
N ALA A 38 -14.37 -1.35 -3.07
CA ALA A 38 -13.95 -1.78 -4.41
C ALA A 38 -12.42 -1.63 -4.63
N LEU A 39 -11.80 -0.58 -4.11
CA LEU A 39 -10.34 -0.38 -4.21
C LEU A 39 -9.54 -1.42 -3.42
N ILE A 40 -10.04 -1.83 -2.26
CA ILE A 40 -9.42 -2.90 -1.45
C ILE A 40 -9.56 -4.24 -2.19
N HIS A 41 -10.75 -4.57 -2.68
CA HIS A 41 -10.97 -5.81 -3.43
C HIS A 41 -10.11 -5.91 -4.69
N ASP A 42 -9.97 -4.81 -5.45
CA ASP A 42 -9.08 -4.75 -6.61
C ASP A 42 -7.61 -4.96 -6.22
N SER A 43 -7.17 -4.37 -5.11
CA SER A 43 -5.81 -4.53 -4.62
C SER A 43 -5.54 -5.97 -4.14
N ARG A 44 -6.51 -6.60 -3.45
CA ARG A 44 -6.44 -8.02 -3.06
C ARG A 44 -6.34 -8.96 -4.26
N ARG A 45 -7.09 -8.69 -5.34
CA ARG A 45 -6.99 -9.47 -6.59
C ARG A 45 -5.59 -9.42 -7.21
N LEU A 46 -4.90 -8.28 -7.09
CA LEU A 46 -3.52 -8.15 -7.56
C LEU A 46 -2.54 -8.90 -6.64
N LEU A 47 -2.74 -8.79 -5.32
CA LEU A 47 -1.92 -9.48 -4.32
C LEU A 47 -2.06 -11.02 -4.34
N ALA A 48 -3.16 -11.55 -4.91
CA ALA A 48 -3.35 -12.98 -5.12
C ALA A 48 -2.46 -13.57 -6.24
N GLN A 49 -1.79 -12.73 -7.04
CA GLN A 49 -0.83 -13.17 -8.05
C GLN A 49 0.53 -13.46 -7.38
N THR A 50 1.41 -14.20 -8.03
CA THR A 50 2.77 -14.46 -7.51
C THR A 50 3.66 -13.21 -7.57
N ASP A 51 3.45 -12.38 -8.59
CA ASP A 51 4.20 -11.16 -8.82
C ASP A 51 3.31 -10.12 -9.49
N VAL A 52 3.60 -8.85 -9.24
CA VAL A 52 2.89 -7.70 -9.81
C VAL A 52 3.87 -6.69 -10.38
N ARG A 53 3.43 -5.86 -11.32
CA ARG A 53 4.29 -4.78 -11.83
C ARG A 53 4.53 -3.75 -10.72
N LEU A 54 5.71 -3.14 -10.70
CA LEU A 54 6.05 -2.08 -9.75
C LEU A 54 5.05 -0.91 -9.83
N THR A 55 4.57 -0.57 -11.03
CA THR A 55 3.51 0.44 -11.21
C THR A 55 2.18 0.06 -10.55
N GLN A 56 1.82 -1.23 -10.55
CA GLN A 56 0.65 -1.74 -9.84
C GLN A 56 0.87 -1.71 -8.33
N ALA A 57 2.03 -2.12 -7.85
CA ALA A 57 2.42 -2.03 -6.43
C ALA A 57 2.36 -0.58 -5.91
N ARG A 58 2.89 0.38 -6.68
CA ARG A 58 2.75 1.83 -6.44
C ARG A 58 1.30 2.28 -6.39
N GLY A 59 0.49 1.81 -7.33
CA GLY A 59 -0.94 2.09 -7.36
C GLY A 59 -1.64 1.61 -6.08
N MET A 60 -1.32 0.40 -5.61
CA MET A 60 -1.85 -0.14 -4.36
C MET A 60 -1.38 0.68 -3.14
N GLY A 61 -0.11 1.07 -3.09
CA GLY A 61 0.44 1.95 -2.06
C GLY A 61 -0.33 3.29 -1.97
N LYS A 62 -0.50 3.98 -3.11
CA LYS A 62 -1.29 5.22 -3.16
C LYS A 62 -2.73 5.02 -2.71
N LYS A 63 -3.38 3.92 -3.13
CA LYS A 63 -4.75 3.59 -2.71
C LYS A 63 -4.83 3.44 -1.19
N LEU A 64 -3.89 2.71 -0.58
CA LEU A 64 -3.83 2.56 0.89
C LEU A 64 -3.70 3.93 1.58
N MET A 65 -2.79 4.79 1.12
CA MET A 65 -2.62 6.13 1.70
C MET A 65 -3.90 6.96 1.61
N VAL A 66 -4.61 6.91 0.47
CA VAL A 66 -5.89 7.60 0.28
C VAL A 66 -6.97 7.02 1.18
N LEU A 67 -7.07 5.69 1.28
CA LEU A 67 -8.03 5.02 2.15
C LEU A 67 -7.86 5.43 3.60
N VAL A 68 -6.62 5.42 4.12
CA VAL A 68 -6.35 5.83 5.51
C VAL A 68 -6.60 7.32 5.73
N ARG A 69 -6.22 8.18 4.78
CA ARG A 69 -6.30 9.63 4.94
C ARG A 69 -7.69 10.21 4.68
N ARG A 70 -8.49 9.58 3.82
CA ARG A 70 -9.77 10.11 3.33
C ARG A 70 -10.94 9.15 3.47
N GLY A 71 -10.70 7.85 3.56
CA GLY A 71 -11.73 6.83 3.63
C GLY A 71 -12.02 6.35 5.04
N ALA A 72 -11.02 6.28 5.91
CA ALA A 72 -11.15 5.58 7.19
C ALA A 72 -11.87 6.36 8.29
N GLY A 73 -12.05 7.68 8.10
CA GLY A 73 -12.72 8.54 9.07
C GLY A 73 -11.78 9.13 10.13
N GLU A 74 -12.26 10.17 10.81
CA GLU A 74 -11.53 10.80 11.92
C GLU A 74 -11.50 9.83 13.12
N GLY A 75 -10.36 9.71 13.81
CA GLY A 75 -10.21 8.76 14.93
C GLY A 75 -10.02 7.29 14.53
N PHE A 76 -9.96 6.95 13.24
CA PHE A 76 -9.73 5.56 12.79
C PHE A 76 -8.47 4.93 13.41
N ARG A 77 -7.36 5.66 13.43
CA ARG A 77 -6.12 5.15 14.05
C ARG A 77 -6.27 4.89 15.55
N GLU A 78 -7.16 5.62 16.21
CA GLU A 78 -7.37 5.54 17.66
C GLU A 78 -8.27 4.35 18.03
N SER A 79 -9.19 3.96 17.14
CA SER A 79 -10.05 2.78 17.32
C SER A 79 -9.33 1.45 17.12
N LEU A 80 -8.20 1.44 16.41
CA LEU A 80 -7.40 0.24 16.18
C LEU A 80 -6.69 -0.25 17.44
N SER A 81 -6.54 -1.57 17.59
CA SER A 81 -5.63 -2.12 18.61
C SER A 81 -4.17 -1.75 18.32
N ARG A 82 -3.30 -1.86 19.32
CA ARG A 82 -1.86 -1.58 19.15
C ARG A 82 -1.24 -2.38 18.00
N ARG A 83 -1.57 -3.67 17.92
CA ARG A 83 -1.06 -4.56 16.87
C ARG A 83 -1.53 -4.13 15.48
N GLU A 84 -2.80 -3.74 15.35
CA GLU A 84 -3.36 -3.30 14.07
C GLU A 84 -2.80 -1.95 13.62
N ARG A 85 -2.48 -1.06 14.57
CA ARG A 85 -1.74 0.18 14.27
C ARG A 85 -0.34 -0.12 13.75
N GLU A 86 0.38 -1.06 14.39
CA GLU A 86 1.72 -1.47 13.95
C GLU A 86 1.69 -2.07 12.53
N GLU A 87 0.69 -2.91 12.22
CA GLU A 87 0.48 -3.47 10.88
C GLU A 87 0.13 -2.40 9.84
N LEU A 88 -0.73 -1.44 10.21
CA LEU A 88 -1.09 -0.29 9.37
C LEU A 88 0.13 0.60 9.09
N ASP A 89 0.91 0.93 10.11
CA ASP A 89 2.09 1.78 10.01
C ASP A 89 3.17 1.13 9.14
N ALA A 90 3.37 -0.19 9.27
CA ALA A 90 4.29 -0.94 8.41
C ALA A 90 3.87 -0.92 6.94
N GLY A 91 2.57 -1.15 6.65
CA GLY A 91 2.06 -1.08 5.28
C GLY A 91 2.08 0.33 4.69
N LEU A 92 1.85 1.37 5.51
CA LEU A 92 1.97 2.77 5.08
C LEU A 92 3.42 3.16 4.79
N ARG A 93 4.38 2.71 5.60
CA ARG A 93 5.81 2.93 5.32
C ARG A 93 6.22 2.28 4.01
N GLN A 94 5.81 1.02 3.81
CA GLN A 94 6.06 0.34 2.54
C GLN A 94 5.37 1.03 1.36
N ALA A 95 4.15 1.54 1.53
CA ALA A 95 3.48 2.32 0.50
C ALA A 95 4.24 3.60 0.15
N ASP A 96 4.77 4.29 1.17
CA ASP A 96 5.60 5.50 0.99
C ASP A 96 6.88 5.18 0.22
N ASP A 97 7.62 4.14 0.62
CA ASP A 97 8.83 3.67 -0.06
C ASP A 97 8.54 3.28 -1.52
N LEU A 98 7.42 2.60 -1.80
CA LEU A 98 7.05 2.25 -3.16
C LEU A 98 6.76 3.48 -4.02
N VAL A 99 6.08 4.48 -3.45
CA VAL A 99 5.58 5.67 -4.18
C VAL A 99 6.65 6.74 -4.34
N TYR A 100 7.47 6.96 -3.33
CA TYR A 100 8.44 8.04 -3.24
C TYR A 100 9.89 7.56 -3.22
N GLY A 101 10.16 6.33 -2.78
CA GLY A 101 11.52 5.75 -2.72
C GLY A 101 12.18 5.48 -4.08
N ASP A 102 11.54 5.86 -5.19
CA ASP A 102 12.11 5.83 -6.54
C ASP A 102 12.59 7.21 -7.02
N THR A 103 12.72 8.21 -6.14
CA THR A 103 13.70 9.26 -6.42
C THR A 103 15.06 8.61 -6.38
N PRO A 104 15.79 8.49 -7.52
CA PRO A 104 17.20 8.19 -7.44
C PRO A 104 17.79 9.26 -6.53
N ASP A 105 18.50 8.82 -5.50
CA ASP A 105 19.41 9.62 -4.72
C ASP A 105 20.28 10.43 -5.69
N ARG A 106 19.84 11.66 -6.01
CA ARG A 106 20.67 12.63 -6.70
C ARG A 106 21.51 13.28 -5.63
N GLY A 107 22.58 12.57 -5.29
CA GLY A 107 23.81 13.11 -4.76
C GLY A 107 23.71 13.70 -3.36
N SER A 108 24.54 13.16 -2.47
CA SER A 108 25.29 14.03 -1.58
C SER A 108 26.78 13.84 -1.88
N PRO A 109 27.51 14.92 -2.24
CA PRO A 109 28.95 14.90 -2.43
C PRO A 109 29.73 14.65 -1.12
#